data_AF-E4Z001-F1
#
_entry.id   AF-E4Z001-F1
#
_cell.length_a   1.000
_cell.length_b   1.000
_cell.length_c   1.000
_cell.angle_alpha   90.00
_cell.angle_beta   90.00
_cell.angle_gamma   90.00
#
_symmetry.space_group_name_H-M   'P 1'
#
loop_
_entity.id
_entity.type
_entity.pdbx_description
1 polymer ?
#
loop_
_entity_poly.entity_id
_entity_poly.type
_entity_poly.pdbx_seq_one_letter_code
_entity_poly.pdbx_strand_id
1 'polypeptide(L)' 'METQTQTEMAKKIILVTGGSGLVGNGIRIASERDPRDDEQFIFLSSKDADLTDKESTRKVSYYNRLFP' A
#
# COMPACT_ATOMS: atom_id res chain seq x y z
N MET A 1 -26.97 22.70 13.41
CA MET A 1 -25.55 22.78 13.01
C MET A 1 -24.91 21.52 13.53
N GLU A 2 -24.89 20.46 12.72
CA GLU A 2 -24.31 19.19 13.12
C GLU A 2 -22.80 19.26 12.88
N THR A 3 -22.06 19.33 13.97
CA THR A 3 -20.60 19.29 13.97
C THR A 3 -20.18 17.86 13.63
N GLN A 4 -19.75 17.63 12.39
CA GLN A 4 -19.16 16.35 12.00
C GLN A 4 -17.82 16.20 12.73
N THR A 5 -17.77 15.26 13.67
CA THR A 5 -16.54 14.82 14.32
C THR A 5 -15.69 14.14 13.25
N GLN A 6 -14.64 14.81 12.78
CA GLN A 6 -13.57 14.15 12.05
C GLN A 6 -12.87 13.20 13.03
N THR A 7 -13.25 11.93 13.01
CA THR A 7 -12.37 10.87 13.50
C THR A 7 -11.08 11.02 12.70
N GLU A 8 -9.92 11.20 13.36
CA GLU A 8 -8.64 11.09 12.67
C GLU A 8 -8.62 9.73 11.96
N MET A 9 -8.79 9.74 10.64
CA MET A 9 -8.79 8.52 9.85
C MET A 9 -7.35 8.03 9.84
N ALA A 10 -7.09 6.95 10.57
CA ALA A 10 -5.78 6.31 10.59
C ALA A 10 -5.36 6.01 9.14
N LYS A 11 -4.22 6.57 8.72
CA LYS A 11 -3.69 6.43 7.37
C LYS A 11 -3.50 4.95 7.02
N LYS A 12 -4.13 4.48 5.96
CA LYS A 12 -4.05 3.11 5.44
C LYS A 12 -2.79 2.97 4.60
N ILE A 13 -1.92 2.05 4.99
CA ILE A 13 -0.77 1.64 4.16
C ILE A 13 -1.18 0.41 3.34
N ILE A 14 -1.17 0.54 2.02
CA ILE A 14 -1.67 -0.46 1.08
C ILE A 14 -0.49 -1.02 0.28
N LEU A 15 -0.07 -2.24 0.60
CA LEU A 15 1.02 -2.93 -0.10
C LEU A 15 0.47 -3.74 -1.29
N VAL A 16 0.96 -3.46 -2.49
CA VAL A 16 0.57 -4.15 -3.73
C VAL A 16 1.74 -4.97 -4.25
N THR A 17 1.71 -6.28 -4.00
CA THR A 17 2.63 -7.23 -4.62
C THR A 17 2.29 -7.43 -6.10
N GLY A 18 3.29 -7.60 -6.97
CA GLY A 18 3.07 -7.67 -8.41
C GLY A 18 2.63 -6.32 -9.02
N GLY A 19 2.98 -5.22 -8.35
CA GLY A 19 2.69 -3.85 -8.74
C GLY A 19 3.23 -3.42 -10.10
N SER A 20 4.19 -4.15 -10.67
CA SER A 20 4.68 -3.95 -12.03
C SER A 20 3.91 -4.75 -13.10
N GLY A 21 3.05 -5.68 -12.70
CA GLY A 21 2.22 -6.48 -13.60
C GLY A 21 1.00 -5.70 -14.13
N LEU A 22 0.24 -6.31 -15.04
CA LEU A 22 -0.92 -5.66 -15.67
C LEU A 22 -1.92 -5.10 -14.64
N VAL A 23 -2.33 -5.93 -13.68
CA VAL A 23 -3.30 -5.56 -12.64
C VAL A 23 -2.71 -4.51 -11.69
N GLY A 24 -1.44 -4.67 -11.29
CA GLY A 24 -0.75 -3.72 -10.42
C GLY A 24 -0.68 -2.31 -11.02
N ASN A 25 -0.39 -2.20 -12.33
CA ASN A 25 -0.43 -0.93 -13.04
C ASN A 25 -1.85 -0.35 -13.12
N GLY A 26 -2.87 -1.18 -13.31
CA GLY A 26 -4.27 -0.74 -13.29
C GLY A 26 -4.67 -0.14 -11.95
N ILE A 27 -4.28 -0.77 -10.83
CA ILE A 27 -4.50 -0.24 -9.48
C ILE A 27 -3.78 1.11 -9.31
N ARG A 28 -2.52 1.22 -9.76
CA ARG A 28 -1.78 2.49 -9.71
C ARG A 28 -2.53 3.62 -10.42
N ILE A 29 -2.91 3.39 -11.68
CA ILE A 29 -3.64 4.38 -12.47
C ILE A 29 -4.97 4.76 -11.80
N ALA A 30 -5.69 3.80 -11.21
CA ALA A 30 -6.94 4.08 -10.50
C ALA A 30 -6.69 4.94 -9.25
N SER A 31 -5.70 4.60 -8.43
CA SER A 31 -5.33 5.35 -7.22
C SER A 31 -4.82 6.76 -7.51
N GLU A 32 -4.15 6.96 -8.64
CA GLU A 32 -3.66 8.28 -9.08
C GLU A 32 -4.79 9.15 -9.65
N ARG A 33 -5.83 8.55 -10.22
CA ARG A 33 -7.00 9.26 -10.77
C ARG A 33 -8.01 9.67 -9.71
N ASP A 34 -8.13 8.92 -8.62
CA ASP A 34 -9.02 9.18 -7.49
C ASP A 34 -8.24 9.05 -6.16
N PRO A 35 -7.32 9.99 -5.87
CA PRO A 35 -6.49 9.91 -4.67
C PRO A 35 -7.33 10.12 -3.41
N ARG A 36 -7.04 9.32 -2.37
CA ARG A 36 -7.63 9.46 -1.04
C ARG A 36 -6.57 9.86 -0.02
N ASP A 37 -6.88 10.86 0.80
CA ASP A 37 -5.95 11.40 1.80
C ASP A 37 -5.59 10.38 2.90
N ASP A 38 -6.47 9.41 3.14
CA ASP A 38 -6.27 8.35 4.11
C ASP A 38 -5.59 7.09 3.51
N GLU A 39 -5.08 7.15 2.28
CA GLU A 39 -4.45 6.01 1.60
C GLU A 39 -3.01 6.31 1.15
N GLN A 40 -2.10 5.35 1.37
CA GLN A 40 -0.75 5.36 0.84
C GLN A 40 -0.43 4.01 0.22
N PHE A 41 -0.31 3.99 -1.10
CA PHE A 41 0.00 2.79 -1.88
C PHE A 41 1.51 2.58 -2.02
N ILE A 42 1.95 1.33 -1.85
CA ILE A 42 3.33 0.87 -2.05
C ILE A 42 3.28 -0.27 -3.06
N PHE A 43 3.88 -0.08 -4.23
CA PHE A 43 3.87 -1.06 -5.30
C PHE A 43 5.21 -1.81 -5.34
N LEU A 44 5.17 -3.14 -5.17
CA LEU A 44 6.33 -4.01 -5.22
C LEU A 44 6.41 -4.81 -6.52
N SER A 45 7.62 -5.10 -6.96
CA SER A 45 7.96 -6.04 -8.02
C SER A 45 8.73 -7.24 -7.44
N SER A 46 9.03 -8.23 -8.29
CA SER A 46 9.89 -9.36 -7.90
C SER A 46 11.32 -8.96 -7.52
N LYS A 47 11.76 -7.74 -7.84
CA LYS A 47 13.07 -7.22 -7.40
C LYS A 47 13.07 -6.78 -5.95
N ASP A 48 11.89 -6.46 -5.40
CA ASP A 48 11.75 -5.93 -4.05
C ASP A 48 11.57 -7.04 -3.00
N ALA A 49 10.89 -8.12 -3.39
CA ALA A 49 10.80 -9.35 -2.62
C ALA A 49 10.53 -10.56 -3.51
N ASP A 50 11.26 -11.65 -3.24
CA ASP A 50 10.84 -12.98 -3.62
C ASP A 50 9.73 -13.46 -2.67
N LEU A 51 8.53 -13.66 -3.19
CA LEU A 51 7.36 -14.10 -2.39
C LEU A 51 7.30 -15.62 -2.21
N THR A 52 8.18 -16.36 -2.88
CA THR A 52 8.35 -17.80 -2.63
C THR A 52 9.29 -18.06 -1.46
N ASP A 53 10.12 -17.06 -1.08
CA ASP A 53 10.94 -17.08 0.11
C ASP A 53 10.22 -16.43 1.32
N LYS A 54 10.19 -17.16 2.44
CA LYS A 54 9.48 -16.77 3.65
C LYS A 54 10.12 -15.56 4.34
N GLU A 55 11.45 -15.51 4.37
CA GLU A 55 12.19 -14.43 5.04
C GLU A 55 12.08 -13.12 4.24
N SER A 56 12.24 -13.20 2.92
CA SER A 56 11.99 -12.12 1.96
C SER A 56 10.56 -11.56 2.10
N THR A 57 9.55 -12.42 2.13
CA THR A 57 8.14 -12.03 2.33
C THR A 57 7.92 -11.32 3.68
N ARG A 58 8.56 -11.81 4.76
CA ARG A 58 8.44 -11.20 6.09
C ARG A 58 8.96 -9.77 6.11
N LYS A 59 10.09 -9.50 5.47
CA LYS A 59 10.69 -8.15 5.43
C LYS A 59 9.72 -7.11 4.87
N VAL A 60 8.98 -7.46 3.81
CA VAL A 60 7.99 -6.53 3.22
C VAL A 60 6.66 -6.50 3.98
N SER A 61 6.23 -7.60 4.61
CA SER A 61 5.00 -7.62 5.41
C SER A 61 5.10 -6.80 6.70
N TYR A 62 6.30 -6.62 7.25
CA TYR A 62 6.55 -5.78 8.42
C TYR A 62 6.82 -4.31 8.09
N TYR A 63 6.43 -3.83 6.90
CA TYR A 63 6.70 -2.45 6.47
C TYR A 63 6.32 -1.40 7.53
N ASN A 64 5.13 -1.50 8.13
CA ASN A 64 4.68 -0.58 9.19
C ASN A 64 5.46 -0.69 10.52
N ARG A 65 6.26 -1.74 10.70
CA ARG A 65 7.09 -1.94 11.89
C ARG A 65 8.57 -1.58 11.66
N LEU A 66 8.98 -1.45 10.39
CA LEU A 66 10.37 -1.18 10.01
C LEU A 66 10.64 0.30 9.73
N PHE A 67 9.61 1.11 9.48
CA PHE A 67 9.75 2.55 9.27
C PHE A 67 8.67 3.31 10.07
N PRO A 68 9.06 4.17 11.04
CA PRO A 68 8.14 4.97 11.85
C PRO A 68 7.48 6.10 11.05
#